data_AF-A0A8B9T685-F1
#
_entry.id   AF-A0A8B9T685-F1
#
_cell.length_a   1.000
_cell.length_b   1.000
_cell.length_c   1.000
_cell.angle_alpha   90.00
_cell.angle_beta   90.00
_cell.angle_gamma   90.00
#
_symmetry.space_group_name_H-M   'P 1'
#
loop_
_entity.id
_entity.type
_entity.pdbx_description
1 polymer ?
#
loop_
_entity_poly.entity_id
_entity_poly.type
_entity_poly.pdbx_seq_one_letter_code
_entity_poly.pdbx_strand_id
1 'polypeptide(L)'
;MSRLHQSRIADFQEVLGEPTVALGKLRELCFSGIPFDGGLRCLCWKILLNYLPLEKALWSSLLKKQRDLYSQFLKEMIIQPGIAKANLGVSREDVTLEDHPLNPNPDSRWNTYFKDNEVLLQIDKDVRRLYPDMAFFQRPTDYPCLLILDPQNEFETLRKRVEQTTLKSQTVARNRSGVTNVSSPLKTSPNSLSEYEVLPNGCEAHWEVVERILFIYAKLNPGIAYVQGMNEIVGPLYYTFATDPNSEWKEHAEADTFFCFTNLMAEIRDNFIKSLDDSQCGITYKMEKVYSTLKEKDVELYLKLQEQNIKPQFFAFRWLTLLLSQEFLLPDVIRIWDSLFADEKRFDFLLLVCCAMLTLIRDQLLEGDFTLNMRLLQVRIINRVGMGGNLGNL
;
A
#
# COMPACT_ATOMS: atom_id res chain seq x y z
N MET A 1 1.17 31.89 8.56
CA MET A 1 1.45 30.84 9.56
C MET A 1 1.41 31.44 10.96
N SER A 2 0.94 30.70 11.96
CA SER A 2 0.98 31.14 13.37
C SER A 2 2.41 31.06 13.93
N ARG A 3 2.73 31.83 14.98
CA ARG A 3 4.05 31.77 15.64
C ARG A 3 4.35 30.38 16.21
N LEU A 4 3.33 29.69 16.72
CA LEU A 4 3.45 28.31 17.23
C LEU A 4 3.84 27.32 16.13
N HIS A 5 3.26 27.46 14.93
CA HIS A 5 3.60 26.62 13.78
C HIS A 5 5.06 26.82 13.34
N GLN A 6 5.51 28.08 13.30
CA GLN A 6 6.91 28.41 12.97
C GLN A 6 7.89 27.88 14.01
N SER A 7 7.56 28.01 15.30
CA SER A 7 8.37 27.43 16.39
C SER A 7 8.51 25.93 16.23
N ARG A 8 7.39 25.23 15.95
CA ARG A 8 7.41 23.78 15.76
C ARG A 8 8.31 23.36 14.59
N ILE A 9 8.24 24.06 13.46
CA ILE A 9 9.13 23.79 12.32
C ILE A 9 10.60 23.98 12.72
N ALA A 10 10.91 25.03 13.48
CA ALA A 10 12.27 25.27 13.97
C ALA A 10 12.77 24.13 14.88
N ASP A 11 11.92 23.60 15.77
CA ASP A 11 12.27 22.47 16.64
C ASP A 11 12.65 21.23 15.82
N PHE A 12 11.92 20.94 14.74
CA PHE A 12 12.28 19.84 13.83
C PHE A 12 13.58 20.12 13.09
N GLN A 13 13.78 21.34 12.60
CA GLN A 13 15.01 21.73 11.88
C GLN A 13 16.25 21.65 12.76
N GLU A 14 16.13 21.99 14.05
CA GLU A 14 17.20 21.83 15.03
C GLU A 14 17.60 20.36 15.17
N VAL A 15 16.63 19.49 15.46
CA VAL A 15 16.88 18.05 15.67
C VAL A 15 17.41 17.36 14.41
N LEU A 16 16.85 17.69 13.26
CA LEU A 16 17.28 17.14 11.96
C LEU A 16 18.57 17.80 11.46
N GLY A 17 18.98 18.93 12.04
CA GLY A 17 20.19 19.67 11.72
C GLY A 17 21.44 19.02 12.29
N GLU A 18 21.34 18.41 13.48
CA GLU A 18 22.44 17.78 14.20
C GLU A 18 23.13 16.65 13.40
N PRO A 19 24.47 16.46 13.50
CA PRO A 19 25.19 15.41 12.76
C PRO A 19 24.68 14.00 13.02
N THR A 20 24.19 13.76 14.24
CA THR A 20 23.52 12.53 14.67
C THR A 20 22.16 12.90 15.21
N VAL A 21 21.10 12.37 14.60
CA VAL A 21 19.73 12.72 14.96
C VAL A 21 19.36 12.12 16.33
N ALA A 22 18.98 12.98 17.27
CA ALA A 22 18.48 12.57 18.58
C ALA A 22 17.09 11.90 18.47
N LEU A 23 17.09 10.57 18.30
CA LEU A 23 15.87 9.80 18.01
C LEU A 23 14.76 9.97 19.04
N GLY A 24 15.08 10.05 20.33
CA GLY A 24 14.08 10.28 21.40
C GLY A 24 13.33 11.61 21.21
N LYS A 25 14.07 12.70 21.01
CA LYS A 25 13.49 14.04 20.76
C LYS A 25 12.72 14.07 19.44
N LEU A 26 13.21 13.38 18.40
CA LEU A 26 12.48 13.25 17.13
C LEU A 26 11.15 12.53 17.32
N ARG A 27 11.11 11.42 18.09
CA ARG A 27 9.88 10.69 18.41
C ARG A 27 8.89 11.57 19.15
N GLU A 28 9.32 12.28 20.19
CA GLU A 28 8.46 13.21 20.95
C GLU A 28 7.84 14.27 20.03
N LEU A 29 8.63 14.88 19.14
CA LEU A 29 8.14 15.86 18.18
C LEU A 29 7.14 15.23 17.19
N CYS A 30 7.48 14.10 16.58
CA CYS A 30 6.63 13.41 15.62
C CYS A 30 5.32 12.91 16.24
N PHE A 31 5.32 12.51 17.52
CA PHE A 31 4.14 11.96 18.19
C PHE A 31 2.95 12.92 18.19
N SER A 32 3.18 14.23 18.32
CA SER A 32 2.12 15.24 18.24
C SER A 32 1.80 15.71 16.81
N GLY A 33 2.37 15.06 15.79
CA GLY A 33 2.10 15.32 14.37
C GLY A 33 3.18 16.17 13.70
N ILE A 34 3.53 15.82 12.47
CA ILE A 34 4.62 16.49 11.74
C ILE A 34 4.04 17.65 10.92
N PRO A 35 4.68 18.84 10.87
CA PRO A 35 4.23 19.91 9.99
C PRO A 35 4.18 19.46 8.52
N PHE A 36 3.21 19.97 7.77
CA PHE A 36 3.09 19.68 6.34
C PHE A 36 4.20 20.34 5.51
N ASP A 37 4.69 21.50 5.96
CA ASP A 37 5.67 22.31 5.24
C ASP A 37 7.09 21.69 5.27
N GLY A 38 7.86 22.00 4.23
CA GLY A 38 9.32 21.81 4.22
C GLY A 38 9.83 20.37 4.07
N GLY A 39 8.99 19.42 3.66
CA GLY A 39 9.41 18.03 3.43
C GLY A 39 9.80 17.28 4.71
N LEU A 40 9.48 17.84 5.88
CA LEU A 40 9.88 17.28 7.18
C LEU A 40 9.37 15.84 7.37
N ARG A 41 8.11 15.58 6.98
CA ARG A 41 7.48 14.28 7.14
C ARG A 41 8.21 13.18 6.37
N CYS A 42 8.56 13.44 5.11
CA CYS A 42 9.31 12.51 4.28
C CYS A 42 10.60 12.07 4.99
N LEU A 43 11.38 13.02 5.50
CA LEU A 43 12.63 12.72 6.20
C LEU A 43 12.39 11.98 7.53
N CYS A 44 11.43 12.45 8.34
CA CYS A 44 11.11 11.85 9.63
C CYS A 44 10.66 10.39 9.47
N TRP A 45 9.77 10.09 8.52
CA TRP A 45 9.29 8.73 8.28
C TRP A 45 10.42 7.80 7.84
N LYS A 46 11.34 8.27 6.98
CA LYS A 46 12.52 7.49 6.59
C LYS A 46 13.40 7.12 7.79
N ILE A 47 13.53 8.00 8.77
CA ILE A 47 14.28 7.71 10.01
C ILE A 47 13.48 6.75 10.91
N LEU A 48 12.19 7.04 11.17
CA LEU A 48 11.34 6.26 12.09
C LEU A 48 11.03 4.83 11.61
N LEU A 49 11.08 4.62 10.29
CA LEU A 49 10.96 3.31 9.64
C LEU A 49 12.32 2.64 9.39
N ASN A 50 13.38 3.10 10.06
CA ASN A 50 14.74 2.54 10.00
C ASN A 50 15.33 2.44 8.57
N TYR A 51 14.90 3.32 7.65
CA TYR A 51 15.50 3.41 6.32
C TYR A 51 16.75 4.28 6.35
N LEU A 52 16.70 5.44 7.01
CA LEU A 52 17.86 6.29 7.24
C LEU A 52 18.43 6.07 8.65
N PRO A 53 19.75 5.85 8.80
CA PRO A 53 20.40 5.75 10.10
C PRO A 53 20.40 7.11 10.80
N LEU A 54 20.68 7.12 12.11
CA LEU A 54 20.73 8.38 12.88
C LEU A 54 21.92 9.25 12.48
N GLU A 55 23.01 8.66 12.00
CA GLU A 55 24.21 9.36 11.56
C GLU A 55 24.07 9.91 10.13
N LYS A 56 23.98 11.24 10.01
CA LYS A 56 23.75 11.91 8.71
C LYS A 56 24.87 11.70 7.70
N ALA A 57 26.09 11.50 8.19
CA ALA A 57 27.26 11.25 7.34
C ALA A 57 27.10 9.99 6.47
N LEU A 58 26.24 9.05 6.86
CA LEU A 58 25.98 7.81 6.13
C LEU A 58 24.84 7.92 5.11
N TRP A 59 24.05 9.01 5.12
CA TRP A 59 22.82 9.09 4.33
C TRP A 59 23.09 9.02 2.82
N SER A 60 24.03 9.82 2.31
CA SER A 60 24.29 9.90 0.88
C SER A 60 24.77 8.56 0.30
N SER A 61 25.66 7.85 1.02
CA SER A 61 26.17 6.55 0.56
C SER A 61 25.10 5.46 0.63
N LEU A 62 24.28 5.45 1.69
CA LEU A 62 23.19 4.51 1.84
C LEU A 62 22.10 4.72 0.79
N LEU A 63 21.63 5.95 0.61
CA LEU A 63 20.59 6.28 -0.37
C LEU A 63 21.02 5.88 -1.77
N LYS A 64 22.27 6.19 -2.16
CA LYS A 64 22.82 5.76 -3.44
C LYS A 64 22.78 4.25 -3.58
N LYS A 65 23.33 3.51 -2.59
CA LYS A 65 23.35 2.05 -2.60
C LYS A 65 21.95 1.44 -2.73
N GLN A 66 20.98 1.94 -1.97
CA GLN A 66 19.62 1.40 -1.95
C GLN A 66 18.87 1.72 -3.25
N ARG A 67 18.99 2.95 -3.77
CA ARG A 67 18.37 3.35 -5.05
C ARG A 67 18.98 2.59 -6.24
N ASP A 68 20.29 2.35 -6.22
CA ASP A 68 20.97 1.51 -7.22
C ASP A 68 20.49 0.06 -7.14
N LEU A 69 20.34 -0.48 -5.92
CA LEU A 69 19.82 -1.84 -5.70
C LEU A 69 18.37 -1.98 -6.19
N TYR A 70 17.50 -1.02 -5.86
CA TYR A 70 16.13 -1.04 -6.37
C TYR A 70 16.09 -1.01 -7.90
N SER A 71 16.93 -0.18 -8.52
CA SER A 71 17.09 -0.14 -9.98
C SER A 71 17.55 -1.47 -10.59
N GLN A 72 18.35 -2.26 -9.86
CA GLN A 72 18.72 -3.62 -10.27
C GLN A 72 17.52 -4.56 -10.19
N PHE A 73 16.72 -4.51 -9.12
CA PHE A 73 15.49 -5.31 -9.02
C PHE A 73 14.54 -5.05 -10.18
N LEU A 74 14.36 -3.77 -10.57
CA LEU A 74 13.53 -3.41 -11.72
C LEU A 74 14.00 -4.11 -13.01
N LYS A 75 15.30 -4.09 -13.28
CA LYS A 75 15.91 -4.71 -14.47
C LYS A 75 15.79 -6.23 -14.46
N GLU A 76 15.97 -6.87 -13.31
CA GLU A 76 16.00 -8.33 -13.23
C GLU A 76 14.59 -8.94 -13.16
N MET A 77 13.62 -8.24 -12.55
CA MET A 77 12.35 -8.84 -12.17
C MET A 77 11.16 -8.43 -13.05
N ILE A 78 11.26 -7.30 -13.77
CA ILE A 78 10.18 -6.78 -14.62
C ILE A 78 10.37 -7.16 -16.10
N ILE A 79 11.59 -7.49 -16.53
CA ILE A 79 11.90 -7.80 -17.93
C ILE A 79 11.39 -9.22 -18.29
N GLN A 80 10.69 -9.34 -19.43
CA GLN A 80 10.13 -10.60 -19.91
C GLN A 80 11.22 -11.64 -20.27
N PRO A 81 10.87 -12.94 -20.20
CA PRO A 81 11.67 -14.01 -20.82
C PRO A 81 11.90 -13.72 -22.31
N GLY A 82 13.15 -13.44 -22.70
CA GLY A 82 13.58 -13.26 -24.10
C GLY A 82 14.02 -11.84 -24.48
N ILE A 83 13.57 -10.80 -23.77
CA ILE A 83 13.96 -9.40 -24.01
C ILE A 83 15.42 -9.13 -23.60
N ALA A 84 15.91 -9.79 -22.54
CA ALA A 84 17.30 -9.65 -22.09
C ALA A 84 18.34 -10.00 -23.18
N LYS A 85 18.03 -10.94 -24.08
CA LYS A 85 18.88 -11.29 -25.24
C LYS A 85 18.83 -10.23 -26.34
N ALA A 86 17.65 -9.64 -26.60
CA ALA A 86 17.48 -8.57 -27.58
C ALA A 86 18.28 -7.31 -27.21
N ASN A 87 18.31 -6.95 -25.92
CA ASN A 87 19.08 -5.80 -25.41
C ASN A 87 20.60 -6.00 -25.51
N LEU A 88 21.08 -7.24 -25.70
CA LEU A 88 22.49 -7.58 -25.94
C LEU A 88 22.82 -7.67 -27.45
N GLY A 89 21.90 -7.27 -28.33
CA GLY A 89 22.07 -7.33 -29.80
C GLY A 89 21.94 -8.74 -30.38
N VAL A 90 21.40 -9.70 -29.61
CA VAL A 90 21.14 -11.07 -30.05
C VAL A 90 19.69 -11.19 -30.52
N SER A 91 19.41 -12.07 -31.49
CA SER A 91 18.04 -12.35 -31.92
C SER A 91 17.16 -12.71 -30.72
N ARG A 92 15.98 -12.08 -30.65
CA ARG A 92 14.97 -12.35 -29.63
C ARG A 92 14.56 -13.83 -29.70
N GLU A 93 14.89 -14.59 -28.66
CA GLU A 93 14.54 -16.01 -28.51
C GLU A 93 13.71 -16.15 -27.23
N ASP A 94 12.43 -15.82 -27.32
CA ASP A 94 11.48 -15.90 -26.19
C ASP A 94 11.11 -17.36 -25.85
N VAL A 95 11.21 -18.24 -26.85
CA VAL A 95 10.80 -19.64 -26.78
C VAL A 95 11.94 -20.49 -27.30
N THR A 96 12.45 -21.38 -26.45
CA THR A 96 13.41 -22.41 -26.86
C THR A 96 12.74 -23.77 -26.74
N LEU A 97 13.37 -24.81 -27.31
CA LEU A 97 12.94 -26.19 -27.08
C LEU A 97 12.98 -26.56 -25.60
N GLU A 98 13.87 -25.94 -24.82
CA GLU A 98 14.10 -26.23 -23.40
C GLU A 98 13.21 -25.40 -22.47
N ASP A 99 12.71 -24.23 -22.91
CA ASP A 99 11.88 -23.34 -22.10
C ASP A 99 10.84 -22.62 -22.97
N HIS A 100 9.57 -22.97 -22.77
CA HIS A 100 8.43 -22.53 -23.60
C HIS A 100 7.15 -22.39 -22.75
N PRO A 101 6.10 -21.69 -23.23
CA PRO A 101 4.87 -21.42 -22.47
C PRO A 101 4.18 -22.66 -21.86
N LEU A 102 4.26 -23.81 -22.54
CA LEU A 102 3.64 -25.05 -22.07
C LEU A 102 4.60 -25.94 -21.26
N ASN A 103 5.76 -25.45 -20.84
CA ASN A 103 6.77 -26.27 -20.19
C ASN A 103 6.31 -26.61 -18.76
N PRO A 104 6.15 -27.91 -18.42
CA PRO A 104 5.67 -28.31 -17.10
C PRO A 104 6.74 -28.16 -16.01
N ASN A 105 7.99 -27.89 -16.36
CA ASN A 105 9.08 -27.71 -15.41
C ASN A 105 8.76 -26.54 -14.45
N PRO A 106 8.77 -26.76 -13.11
CA PRO A 106 8.61 -25.68 -12.13
C PRO A 106 9.63 -24.55 -12.27
N ASP A 107 10.84 -24.85 -12.76
CA ASP A 107 11.93 -23.89 -12.96
C ASP A 107 11.85 -23.15 -14.30
N SER A 108 10.81 -23.40 -15.10
CA SER A 108 10.58 -22.68 -16.37
C SER A 108 10.36 -21.19 -16.12
N ARG A 109 11.01 -20.36 -16.94
CA ARG A 109 10.79 -18.90 -16.90
C ARG A 109 9.37 -18.54 -17.32
N TRP A 110 8.78 -19.34 -18.22
CA TRP A 110 7.37 -19.19 -18.60
C TRP A 110 6.40 -19.56 -17.47
N ASN A 111 6.66 -20.63 -16.72
CA ASN A 111 5.84 -20.98 -15.55
C ASN A 111 5.88 -19.86 -14.50
N THR A 112 7.10 -19.36 -14.21
CA THR A 112 7.30 -18.20 -13.32
C THR A 112 6.58 -16.96 -13.86
N TYR A 113 6.68 -16.69 -15.16
CA TYR A 113 6.00 -15.57 -15.81
C TYR A 113 4.48 -15.64 -15.65
N PHE A 114 3.86 -16.80 -15.81
CA PHE A 114 2.40 -16.93 -15.62
C PHE A 114 1.98 -16.77 -14.16
N LYS A 115 2.73 -17.33 -13.21
CA LYS A 115 2.49 -17.11 -11.76
C LYS A 115 2.60 -15.63 -11.39
N ASP A 116 3.63 -14.96 -11.91
CA ASP A 116 3.81 -13.52 -11.74
C ASP A 116 2.61 -12.74 -12.31
N ASN A 117 2.02 -13.17 -13.44
CA ASN A 117 0.83 -12.51 -14.01
C ASN A 117 -0.40 -12.64 -13.10
N GLU A 118 -0.57 -13.77 -12.41
CA GLU A 118 -1.68 -13.96 -11.46
C GLU A 118 -1.55 -12.98 -10.28
N VAL A 119 -0.35 -12.86 -9.72
CA VAL A 119 -0.04 -11.90 -8.65
C VAL A 119 -0.24 -10.46 -9.14
N LEU A 120 0.29 -10.14 -10.32
CA LEU A 120 0.18 -8.81 -10.90
C LEU A 120 -1.28 -8.41 -11.17
N LEU A 121 -2.11 -9.32 -11.66
CA LEU A 121 -3.55 -9.07 -11.86
C LEU A 121 -4.28 -8.78 -10.55
N GLN A 122 -3.85 -9.38 -9.44
CA GLN A 122 -4.40 -9.08 -8.12
C GLN A 122 -4.00 -7.67 -7.67
N ILE A 123 -2.72 -7.33 -7.82
CA ILE A 123 -2.18 -6.01 -7.48
C ILE A 123 -2.88 -4.93 -8.31
N ASP A 124 -2.96 -5.07 -9.65
CA ASP A 124 -3.59 -4.11 -10.58
C ASP A 124 -5.01 -3.73 -10.12
N LYS A 125 -5.82 -4.74 -9.77
CA LYS A 125 -7.21 -4.52 -9.31
C LYS A 125 -7.28 -3.69 -8.03
N ASP A 126 -6.35 -3.91 -7.11
CA ASP A 126 -6.34 -3.25 -5.81
C ASP A 126 -5.76 -1.84 -5.88
N VAL A 127 -4.68 -1.62 -6.65
CA VAL A 127 -4.07 -0.29 -6.79
C VAL A 127 -4.93 0.68 -7.62
N ARG A 128 -5.71 0.18 -8.60
CA ARG A 128 -6.65 1.02 -9.35
C ARG A 128 -7.74 1.61 -8.47
N ARG A 129 -8.12 0.89 -7.40
CA ARG A 129 -9.15 1.29 -6.44
C ARG A 129 -8.58 1.97 -5.19
N LEU A 130 -7.28 2.23 -5.16
CA LEU A 130 -6.60 2.86 -4.04
C LEU A 130 -7.00 4.34 -3.95
N TYR A 131 -7.61 4.74 -2.83
CA TYR A 131 -8.10 6.10 -2.58
C TYR A 131 -8.85 6.72 -3.78
N PRO A 132 -10.01 6.17 -4.20
CA PRO A 132 -10.71 6.58 -5.43
C PRO A 132 -11.23 8.02 -5.36
N ASP A 133 -11.45 8.54 -4.15
CA ASP A 133 -11.85 9.92 -3.88
C ASP A 133 -10.69 10.92 -4.11
N MET A 134 -9.47 10.43 -4.38
CA MET A 134 -8.27 11.23 -4.56
C MET A 134 -7.71 11.10 -5.99
N ALA A 135 -7.72 12.20 -6.73
CA ALA A 135 -7.19 12.22 -8.10
C ALA A 135 -5.68 11.93 -8.19
N PHE A 136 -4.92 12.04 -7.09
CA PHE A 136 -3.47 11.86 -7.07
C PHE A 136 -3.02 10.57 -7.73
N PHE A 137 -3.60 9.42 -7.34
CA PHE A 137 -3.16 8.12 -7.84
C PHE A 137 -3.41 7.92 -9.34
N GLN A 138 -4.41 8.61 -9.90
CA GLN A 138 -4.74 8.57 -11.34
C GLN A 138 -3.97 9.58 -12.18
N ARG A 139 -3.28 10.55 -11.56
CA ARG A 139 -2.49 11.54 -12.28
C ARG A 139 -1.15 10.97 -12.75
N PRO A 140 -0.58 11.53 -13.83
CA PRO A 140 0.77 11.21 -14.23
C PRO A 140 1.77 11.58 -13.14
N THR A 141 2.75 10.70 -12.88
CA THR A 141 3.94 11.05 -12.11
C THR A 141 4.86 11.93 -12.96
N ASP A 142 5.56 12.86 -12.31
CA ASP A 142 6.62 13.66 -12.95
C ASP A 142 7.88 12.82 -13.25
N TYR A 143 7.98 11.62 -12.63
CA TYR A 143 9.14 10.73 -12.70
C TYR A 143 8.72 9.33 -13.14
N PRO A 144 8.33 9.13 -14.41
CA PRO A 144 8.01 7.81 -14.94
C PRO A 144 9.25 6.92 -14.99
N CYS A 145 9.10 5.62 -14.71
CA CYS A 145 10.23 4.69 -14.72
C CYS A 145 10.72 4.42 -16.15
N LEU A 146 11.78 5.11 -16.56
CA LEU A 146 12.37 4.97 -17.91
C LEU A 146 13.03 3.60 -18.15
N LEU A 147 13.43 2.88 -17.09
CA LEU A 147 14.11 1.59 -17.21
C LEU A 147 13.21 0.48 -17.79
N ILE A 148 11.90 0.62 -17.63
CA ILE A 148 10.89 -0.32 -18.14
C ILE A 148 10.20 0.20 -19.40
N LEU A 149 10.48 1.45 -19.79
CA LEU A 149 9.98 2.05 -21.02
C LEU A 149 10.93 1.69 -22.17
N ASP A 150 10.70 0.54 -22.81
CA ASP A 150 11.42 0.13 -24.02
C ASP A 150 10.93 0.95 -25.23
N PRO A 151 11.78 1.80 -25.84
CA PRO A 151 11.40 2.59 -27.03
C PRO A 151 11.27 1.74 -28.30
N GLN A 152 11.84 0.53 -28.34
CA GLN A 152 11.91 -0.33 -29.52
C GLN A 152 10.78 -1.38 -29.57
N ASN A 153 10.25 -1.81 -28.42
CA ASN A 153 9.15 -2.80 -28.33
C ASN A 153 7.78 -2.20 -27.95
N GLU A 154 7.54 -0.92 -28.23
CA GLU A 154 6.31 -0.23 -27.79
C GLU A 154 6.01 -0.47 -26.30
N PHE A 155 6.82 0.05 -25.37
CA PHE A 155 6.46 0.26 -23.95
C PHE A 155 5.70 -0.90 -23.27
N GLU A 156 6.33 -2.03 -23.00
CA GLU A 156 5.68 -3.10 -22.25
C GLU A 156 5.70 -2.82 -20.75
N THR A 157 4.79 -1.93 -20.30
CA THR A 157 4.57 -1.68 -18.88
C THR A 157 3.94 -2.90 -18.20
N LEU A 158 4.03 -2.99 -16.87
CA LEU A 158 3.32 -4.01 -16.09
C LEU A 158 1.81 -4.01 -16.43
N ARG A 159 1.23 -2.83 -16.63
CA ARG A 159 -0.12 -2.67 -17.16
C ARG A 159 -0.37 -3.41 -18.49
N LYS A 160 0.51 -3.29 -19.50
CA LYS A 160 0.32 -4.03 -20.77
C LYS A 160 0.36 -5.54 -20.57
N ARG A 161 1.22 -6.01 -19.66
CA ARG A 161 1.29 -7.42 -19.25
C ARG A 161 -0.03 -7.91 -18.63
N VAL A 162 -0.69 -7.07 -17.83
CA VAL A 162 -2.04 -7.34 -17.30
C VAL A 162 -3.09 -7.36 -18.42
N GLU A 163 -3.10 -6.36 -19.30
CA GLU A 163 -4.05 -6.28 -20.43
C GLU A 163 -3.99 -7.52 -21.33
N GLN A 164 -2.79 -8.00 -21.65
CA GLN A 164 -2.57 -9.22 -22.45
C GLN A 164 -3.05 -10.49 -21.73
N THR A 165 -2.99 -10.52 -20.39
CA THR A 165 -3.42 -11.68 -19.58
C THR A 165 -4.95 -11.79 -19.52
N THR A 166 -5.68 -10.68 -19.65
CA THR A 166 -7.15 -10.69 -19.69
C THR A 166 -7.69 -11.14 -21.05
N LEU A 167 -8.16 -12.39 -21.13
CA LEU A 167 -8.80 -12.93 -22.34
C LEU A 167 -10.10 -12.18 -22.64
N LYS A 168 -10.20 -11.60 -23.84
CA LYS A 168 -11.46 -11.09 -24.38
C LYS A 168 -12.34 -12.26 -24.80
N SER A 169 -13.34 -12.62 -23.99
CA SER A 169 -14.32 -13.64 -24.39
C SER A 169 -15.27 -13.10 -25.45
N GLN A 170 -15.61 -13.94 -26.42
CA GLN A 170 -16.63 -13.65 -27.43
C GLN A 170 -17.64 -14.79 -27.44
N THR A 171 -18.92 -14.44 -27.50
CA THR A 171 -19.99 -15.44 -27.56
C THR A 171 -20.14 -15.96 -28.98
N VAL A 172 -19.92 -17.25 -29.17
CA VAL A 172 -20.12 -17.91 -30.47
C VAL A 172 -21.59 -18.33 -30.59
N ALA A 173 -22.29 -17.81 -31.60
CA ALA A 173 -23.64 -18.24 -31.93
C ALA A 173 -23.61 -19.32 -33.02
N ARG A 174 -24.18 -20.49 -32.75
CA ARG A 174 -24.39 -21.56 -33.74
C ARG A 174 -25.78 -21.45 -34.33
N ASN A 175 -25.88 -21.34 -35.66
CA ASN A 175 -27.16 -21.51 -36.35
C ASN A 175 -27.39 -22.99 -36.71
N ARG A 176 -28.65 -23.37 -36.98
CA ARG A 176 -29.06 -24.75 -37.28
C ARG A 176 -28.47 -25.33 -38.58
N SER A 177 -27.76 -24.51 -39.36
CA SER A 177 -27.07 -24.89 -40.59
C SER A 177 -25.59 -25.25 -40.35
N GLY A 178 -25.12 -25.22 -39.11
CA GLY A 178 -23.73 -25.57 -38.76
C GLY A 178 -22.71 -24.44 -39.00
N VAL A 179 -23.16 -23.24 -39.38
CA VAL A 179 -22.28 -22.07 -39.56
C VAL A 179 -22.05 -21.43 -38.19
N THR A 180 -20.78 -21.31 -37.81
CA THR A 180 -20.35 -20.61 -36.60
C THR A 180 -20.21 -19.13 -36.90
N ASN A 181 -21.13 -18.31 -36.38
CA ASN A 181 -20.98 -16.86 -36.43
C ASN A 181 -20.35 -16.38 -35.13
N VAL A 182 -19.22 -15.70 -35.25
CA VAL A 182 -18.58 -15.00 -34.13
C VAL A 182 -19.28 -13.65 -34.01
N SER A 183 -20.30 -13.59 -33.15
CA SER A 183 -20.92 -12.31 -32.77
C SER A 183 -20.03 -11.66 -31.73
N SER A 184 -19.32 -10.59 -32.11
CA SER A 184 -18.84 -9.64 -31.12
C SER A 184 -20.07 -9.15 -30.34
N PRO A 185 -20.03 -9.06 -29.00
CA PRO A 185 -21.09 -8.36 -28.30
C PRO A 185 -21.24 -7.00 -28.97
N LEU A 186 -22.49 -6.57 -29.24
CA LEU A 186 -22.75 -5.19 -29.64
C LEU A 186 -21.87 -4.31 -28.75
N LYS A 187 -21.17 -3.34 -29.35
CA LYS A 187 -20.44 -2.30 -28.62
C LYS A 187 -21.41 -1.56 -27.68
N THR A 188 -21.77 -2.14 -26.54
CA THR A 188 -21.92 -1.39 -25.30
C THR A 188 -20.56 -0.77 -25.10
N SER A 189 -20.47 0.53 -25.37
CA SER A 189 -19.40 1.49 -25.10
C SER A 189 -17.97 0.93 -24.90
N PRO A 190 -16.92 1.49 -25.53
CA PRO A 190 -15.52 1.13 -25.23
C PRO A 190 -15.13 1.22 -23.73
N ASN A 191 -15.99 1.76 -22.87
CA ASN A 191 -15.74 2.10 -21.47
C ASN A 191 -16.12 1.03 -20.43
N SER A 192 -16.54 -0.19 -20.78
CA SER A 192 -17.01 -1.15 -19.75
C SER A 192 -15.94 -2.04 -19.11
N LEU A 193 -14.66 -1.91 -19.49
CA LEU A 193 -13.53 -2.67 -18.90
C LEU A 193 -12.45 -1.78 -18.24
N SER A 194 -12.41 -0.48 -18.52
CA SER A 194 -11.56 0.44 -17.76
C SER A 194 -12.38 1.63 -17.27
N GLU A 195 -12.78 1.59 -16.01
CA GLU A 195 -13.35 2.74 -15.28
C GLU A 195 -12.31 3.89 -15.14
N TYR A 196 -11.08 3.67 -15.60
CA TYR A 196 -9.92 4.54 -15.48
C TYR A 196 -9.36 4.91 -16.85
N GLU A 197 -9.05 6.19 -17.05
CA GLU A 197 -8.42 6.68 -18.27
C GLU A 197 -6.98 6.18 -18.38
N VAL A 198 -6.66 5.61 -19.53
CA VAL A 198 -5.32 5.18 -19.90
C VAL A 198 -4.49 6.40 -20.28
N LEU A 199 -3.36 6.61 -19.60
CA LEU A 199 -2.43 7.68 -19.94
C LEU A 199 -1.70 7.40 -21.28
N PRO A 200 -1.28 8.44 -22.01
CA PRO A 200 -0.49 8.29 -23.24
C PRO A 200 0.83 7.54 -23.03
N ASN A 201 1.38 6.99 -24.11
CA ASN A 201 2.69 6.32 -24.08
C ASN A 201 3.79 7.27 -23.56
N GLY A 202 4.65 6.76 -22.68
CA GLY A 202 5.71 7.53 -22.02
C GLY A 202 5.28 8.25 -20.74
N CYS A 203 3.98 8.28 -20.44
CA CYS A 203 3.46 8.68 -19.14
C CYS A 203 3.19 7.45 -18.28
N GLU A 204 3.23 7.65 -16.97
CA GLU A 204 2.93 6.63 -15.98
C GLU A 204 2.07 7.25 -14.88
N ALA A 205 1.01 6.57 -14.47
CA ALA A 205 0.16 7.02 -13.38
C ALA A 205 0.81 6.69 -12.03
N HIS A 206 0.49 7.46 -10.99
CA HIS A 206 0.96 7.16 -9.64
C HIS A 206 0.54 5.76 -9.15
N TRP A 207 -0.62 5.22 -9.56
CA TRP A 207 -1.02 3.85 -9.23
C TRP A 207 -0.15 2.78 -9.92
N GLU A 208 0.40 3.05 -11.11
CA GLU A 208 1.33 2.14 -11.81
C GLU A 208 2.68 2.06 -11.07
N VAL A 209 3.11 3.17 -10.46
CA VAL A 209 4.29 3.17 -9.58
C VAL A 209 4.05 2.30 -8.34
N VAL A 210 2.86 2.42 -7.72
CA VAL A 210 2.48 1.59 -6.57
C VAL A 210 2.39 0.11 -6.95
N GLU A 211 1.82 -0.21 -8.11
CA GLU A 211 1.78 -1.57 -8.67
C GLU A 211 3.18 -2.19 -8.72
N ARG A 212 4.14 -1.43 -9.25
CA ARG A 212 5.52 -1.87 -9.40
C ARG A 212 6.21 -2.11 -8.07
N ILE A 213 6.04 -1.21 -7.09
CA ILE A 213 6.59 -1.40 -5.73
C ILE A 213 6.08 -2.71 -5.13
N LEU A 214 4.78 -2.96 -5.20
CA LEU A 214 4.15 -4.17 -4.66
C LEU A 214 4.58 -5.44 -5.40
N PHE A 215 4.70 -5.36 -6.74
CA PHE A 215 5.12 -6.49 -7.56
C PHE A 215 6.56 -6.91 -7.21
N ILE A 216 7.49 -5.96 -7.12
CA ILE A 216 8.87 -6.23 -6.70
C ILE A 216 8.91 -6.80 -5.29
N TYR A 217 8.14 -6.23 -4.36
CA TYR A 217 8.06 -6.75 -3.00
C TYR A 217 7.58 -8.21 -2.96
N ALA A 218 6.51 -8.53 -3.69
CA ALA A 218 5.96 -9.88 -3.75
C ALA A 218 6.96 -10.90 -4.31
N LYS A 219 7.73 -10.52 -5.34
CA LYS A 219 8.78 -11.38 -5.92
C LYS A 219 9.95 -11.63 -4.97
N LEU A 220 10.35 -10.61 -4.21
CA LEU A 220 11.43 -10.74 -3.23
C LEU A 220 11.02 -11.50 -1.97
N ASN A 221 9.73 -11.60 -1.69
CA ASN A 221 9.19 -12.21 -0.47
C ASN A 221 8.20 -13.33 -0.78
N PRO A 222 8.60 -14.43 -1.48
CA PRO A 222 7.68 -15.46 -1.95
C PRO A 222 6.93 -16.21 -0.83
N GLY A 223 7.44 -16.17 0.41
CA GLY A 223 6.77 -16.77 1.57
C GLY A 223 5.50 -16.03 2.02
N ILE A 224 5.38 -14.74 1.69
CA ILE A 224 4.19 -13.91 1.96
C ILE A 224 3.49 -13.54 0.64
N ALA A 225 4.28 -13.25 -0.39
CA ALA A 225 3.87 -12.70 -1.67
C ALA A 225 3.02 -11.42 -1.48
N TYR A 226 2.15 -11.13 -2.44
CA TYR A 226 1.17 -10.06 -2.29
C TYR A 226 -0.05 -10.57 -1.51
N VAL A 227 -0.51 -9.78 -0.54
CA VAL A 227 -1.78 -10.00 0.16
C VAL A 227 -2.64 -8.74 0.01
N GLN A 228 -3.90 -8.93 -0.37
CA GLN A 228 -4.87 -7.84 -0.50
C GLN A 228 -4.89 -6.97 0.76
N GLY A 229 -4.77 -5.66 0.58
CA GLY A 229 -4.63 -4.69 1.67
C GLY A 229 -3.22 -4.10 1.79
N MET A 230 -2.18 -4.77 1.27
CA MET A 230 -0.83 -4.19 1.22
C MET A 230 -0.78 -2.87 0.43
N ASN A 231 -1.63 -2.74 -0.60
CA ASN A 231 -1.83 -1.50 -1.37
C ASN A 231 -2.24 -0.31 -0.49
N GLU A 232 -3.05 -0.55 0.54
CA GLU A 232 -3.51 0.48 1.49
C GLU A 232 -2.42 0.91 2.49
N ILE A 233 -1.34 0.13 2.60
CA ILE A 233 -0.19 0.43 3.46
C ILE A 233 0.88 1.18 2.67
N VAL A 234 1.19 0.72 1.46
CA VAL A 234 2.19 1.40 0.61
C VAL A 234 1.67 2.75 0.10
N GLY A 235 0.36 2.91 -0.10
CA GLY A 235 -0.27 4.13 -0.61
C GLY A 235 0.11 5.40 0.18
N PRO A 236 -0.12 5.45 1.50
CA PRO A 236 0.27 6.60 2.33
C PRO A 236 1.77 6.91 2.35
N LEU A 237 2.62 5.87 2.34
CA LEU A 237 4.09 6.04 2.24
C LEU A 237 4.46 6.70 0.92
N TYR A 238 3.96 6.16 -0.19
CA TYR A 238 4.23 6.67 -1.53
C TYR A 238 3.74 8.09 -1.69
N TYR A 239 2.48 8.37 -1.32
CA TYR A 239 1.93 9.73 -1.37
C TYR A 239 2.82 10.72 -0.62
N THR A 240 3.27 10.36 0.59
CA THR A 240 4.12 11.23 1.42
C THR A 240 5.45 11.56 0.75
N PHE A 241 6.08 10.60 0.08
CA PHE A 241 7.39 10.81 -0.56
C PHE A 241 7.25 11.45 -1.95
N ALA A 242 6.22 11.08 -2.70
CA ALA A 242 5.95 11.61 -4.05
C ALA A 242 5.32 13.01 -4.04
N THR A 243 4.91 13.52 -2.88
CA THR A 243 4.45 14.93 -2.71
C THR A 243 5.46 15.79 -1.98
N ASP A 244 6.69 15.31 -1.79
CA ASP A 244 7.77 16.09 -1.17
C ASP A 244 8.06 17.37 -1.99
N PRO A 245 8.23 18.54 -1.34
CA PRO A 245 8.53 19.79 -2.03
C PRO A 245 9.93 19.81 -2.67
N ASN A 246 10.85 18.95 -2.25
CA ASN A 246 12.18 18.84 -2.84
C ASN A 246 12.16 17.79 -3.97
N SER A 247 12.43 18.27 -5.19
CA SER A 247 12.48 17.46 -6.41
C SER A 247 13.45 16.28 -6.34
N GLU A 248 14.59 16.40 -5.66
CA GLU A 248 15.55 15.28 -5.52
C GLU A 248 14.96 14.15 -4.68
N TRP A 249 14.16 14.47 -3.66
CA TRP A 249 13.47 13.46 -2.86
C TRP A 249 12.30 12.85 -3.62
N LYS A 250 11.56 13.68 -4.37
CA LYS A 250 10.41 13.26 -5.17
C LYS A 250 10.82 12.31 -6.31
N GLU A 251 11.94 12.57 -6.98
CA GLU A 251 12.49 11.70 -8.04
C GLU A 251 12.72 10.27 -7.56
N HIS A 252 13.16 10.11 -6.32
CA HIS A 252 13.47 8.81 -5.74
C HIS A 252 12.36 8.27 -4.82
N ALA A 253 11.15 8.85 -4.88
CA ALA A 253 10.03 8.47 -4.02
C ALA A 253 9.72 6.98 -4.12
N GLU A 254 9.71 6.40 -5.33
CA GLU A 254 9.42 4.98 -5.53
C GLU A 254 10.40 4.06 -4.79
N ALA A 255 11.71 4.24 -5.00
CA ALA A 255 12.74 3.42 -4.38
C ALA A 255 12.74 3.60 -2.85
N ASP A 256 12.64 4.84 -2.37
CA ASP A 256 12.61 5.12 -0.94
C ASP A 256 11.33 4.54 -0.29
N THR A 257 10.18 4.59 -0.97
CA THR A 257 8.95 3.93 -0.53
C THR A 257 9.13 2.42 -0.44
N PHE A 258 9.76 1.78 -1.42
CA PHE A 258 9.99 0.34 -1.41
C PHE A 258 10.74 -0.12 -0.14
N PHE A 259 11.81 0.56 0.24
CA PHE A 259 12.59 0.17 1.43
C PHE A 259 11.86 0.49 2.74
N CYS A 260 11.22 1.67 2.85
CA CYS A 260 10.39 1.99 4.02
C CYS A 260 9.23 1.00 4.18
N PHE A 261 8.57 0.64 3.08
CA PHE A 261 7.51 -0.36 3.05
C PHE A 261 8.05 -1.74 3.45
N THR A 262 9.19 -2.15 2.91
CA THR A 262 9.81 -3.44 3.26
C THR A 262 10.14 -3.54 4.74
N ASN A 263 10.71 -2.47 5.32
CA ASN A 263 10.99 -2.41 6.76
C ASN A 263 9.70 -2.49 7.60
N LEU A 264 8.68 -1.72 7.24
CA LEU A 264 7.39 -1.76 7.92
C LEU A 264 6.76 -3.16 7.84
N MET A 265 6.75 -3.76 6.65
CA MET A 265 6.24 -5.11 6.42
C MET A 265 7.02 -6.16 7.20
N ALA A 266 8.33 -6.01 7.39
CA ALA A 266 9.12 -6.93 8.21
C ALA A 266 8.63 -6.97 9.67
N GLU A 267 8.09 -5.86 10.19
CA GLU A 267 7.53 -5.76 11.54
C GLU A 267 6.10 -6.30 11.64
N ILE A 268 5.30 -6.19 10.57
CA ILE A 268 3.87 -6.58 10.58
C ILE A 268 3.55 -7.86 9.80
N ARG A 269 4.55 -8.50 9.18
CA ARG A 269 4.36 -9.68 8.31
C ARG A 269 3.58 -10.82 8.97
N ASP A 270 3.74 -11.00 10.28
CA ASP A 270 3.08 -12.06 11.03
C ASP A 270 1.54 -11.92 10.98
N ASN A 271 1.03 -10.69 10.78
CA ASN A 271 -0.40 -10.43 10.60
C ASN A 271 -0.96 -10.96 9.25
N PHE A 272 -0.08 -11.26 8.29
CA PHE A 272 -0.45 -11.69 6.93
C PHE A 272 -0.22 -13.19 6.70
N ILE A 273 0.41 -13.88 7.66
CA ILE A 273 0.72 -15.30 7.56
C ILE A 273 -0.37 -16.09 8.30
N LYS A 274 -1.27 -16.73 7.54
CA LYS A 274 -2.40 -17.50 8.09
C LYS A 274 -2.00 -18.54 9.14
N SER A 275 -0.83 -19.17 8.99
CA SER A 275 -0.34 -20.17 9.95
C SER A 275 0.07 -19.57 11.30
N LEU A 276 0.21 -18.25 11.39
CA LEU A 276 0.54 -17.53 12.61
C LEU A 276 -0.69 -16.90 13.27
N ASP A 277 -1.90 -17.00 12.69
CA ASP A 277 -3.10 -16.32 13.17
C ASP A 277 -3.38 -16.60 14.67
N ASP A 278 -3.21 -17.85 15.10
CA ASP A 278 -3.45 -18.31 16.49
C ASP A 278 -2.26 -18.14 17.44
N SER A 279 -1.14 -17.60 16.96
CA SER A 279 0.06 -17.36 17.78
C SER A 279 -0.06 -16.07 18.60
N GLN A 280 0.80 -15.90 19.61
CA GLN A 280 0.85 -14.67 20.41
C GLN A 280 1.27 -13.42 19.62
N CYS A 281 1.94 -13.58 18.47
CA CYS A 281 2.21 -12.47 17.55
C CYS A 281 1.16 -12.35 16.43
N GLY A 282 0.24 -13.30 16.34
CA GLY A 282 -0.81 -13.42 15.33
C GLY A 282 -1.91 -12.38 15.45
N ILE A 283 -2.65 -12.23 14.36
CA ILE A 283 -3.76 -11.28 14.27
C ILE A 283 -4.90 -11.63 15.25
N THR A 284 -5.18 -12.91 15.50
CA THR A 284 -6.23 -13.34 16.43
C THR A 284 -5.92 -12.87 17.85
N TYR A 285 -4.68 -13.06 18.31
CA TYR A 285 -4.26 -12.59 19.63
C TYR A 285 -4.39 -11.07 19.76
N LYS A 286 -3.95 -10.30 18.75
CA LYS A 286 -4.06 -8.83 18.77
C LYS A 286 -5.51 -8.36 18.82
N MET A 287 -6.41 -9.01 18.08
CA MET A 287 -7.85 -8.73 18.11
C MET A 287 -8.48 -9.01 19.49
N GLU A 288 -8.15 -10.15 20.10
CA GLU A 288 -8.63 -10.49 21.45
C GLU A 288 -8.05 -9.55 22.51
N LYS A 289 -6.83 -9.04 22.29
CA LYS A 289 -6.24 -8.02 23.17
C LYS A 289 -7.02 -6.71 23.14
N VAL A 290 -7.51 -6.26 21.98
CA VAL A 290 -8.41 -5.09 21.90
C VAL A 290 -9.66 -5.31 22.76
N TYR A 291 -10.30 -6.48 22.66
CA TYR A 291 -11.49 -6.82 23.46
C TYR A 291 -11.20 -6.93 24.96
N SER A 292 -10.05 -7.50 25.32
CA SER A 292 -9.61 -7.60 26.71
C SER A 292 -9.38 -6.22 27.32
N THR A 293 -8.73 -5.32 26.57
CA THR A 293 -8.53 -3.93 26.99
C THR A 293 -9.86 -3.18 27.08
N LEU A 294 -10.79 -3.40 26.14
CA LEU A 294 -12.14 -2.82 26.23
C LEU A 294 -12.85 -3.29 27.50
N LYS A 295 -12.81 -4.58 27.81
CA LYS A 295 -13.41 -5.13 29.04
C LYS A 295 -12.87 -4.48 30.32
N GLU A 296 -11.57 -4.21 30.35
CA GLU A 296 -10.92 -3.55 31.48
C GLU A 296 -11.30 -2.07 31.61
N LYS A 297 -11.56 -1.37 30.50
CA LYS A 297 -11.82 0.07 30.47
C LYS A 297 -13.31 0.43 30.50
N ASP A 298 -14.15 -0.39 29.88
CA ASP A 298 -15.58 -0.17 29.71
C ASP A 298 -16.31 -1.52 29.63
N VAL A 299 -16.58 -2.09 30.81
CA VAL A 299 -17.23 -3.40 30.93
C VAL A 299 -18.65 -3.41 30.37
N GLU A 300 -19.37 -2.28 30.45
CA GLU A 300 -20.73 -2.16 29.95
C GLU A 300 -20.77 -2.28 28.42
N LEU A 301 -19.91 -1.53 27.73
CA LEU A 301 -19.79 -1.62 26.28
C LEU A 301 -19.31 -3.02 25.84
N TYR A 302 -18.34 -3.59 26.55
CA TYR A 302 -17.91 -4.97 26.31
C TYR A 302 -19.06 -5.97 26.41
N LEU A 303 -19.86 -5.91 27.47
CA LEU A 303 -20.99 -6.82 27.66
C LEU A 303 -22.05 -6.65 26.58
N LYS A 304 -22.34 -5.42 26.14
CA LYS A 304 -23.25 -5.13 25.03
C LYS A 304 -22.80 -5.81 23.73
N LEU A 305 -21.52 -5.70 23.38
CA LEU A 305 -20.97 -6.33 22.17
C LEU A 305 -21.01 -7.86 22.28
N GLN A 306 -20.74 -8.41 23.46
CA GLN A 306 -20.83 -9.85 23.74
C GLN A 306 -22.27 -10.37 23.64
N GLU A 307 -23.24 -9.66 24.21
CA GLU A 307 -24.67 -10.01 24.13
C GLU A 307 -25.15 -10.12 22.68
N GLN A 308 -24.69 -9.20 21.83
CA GLN A 308 -25.00 -9.19 20.41
C GLN A 308 -24.15 -10.18 19.58
N ASN A 309 -23.27 -10.97 20.20
CA ASN A 309 -22.32 -11.86 19.54
C ASN A 309 -21.44 -11.14 18.49
N ILE A 310 -21.15 -9.86 18.69
CA ILE A 310 -20.19 -9.13 17.87
C ILE A 310 -18.81 -9.60 18.28
N LYS A 311 -18.09 -10.21 17.35
CA LYS A 311 -16.74 -10.71 17.57
C LYS A 311 -15.70 -9.73 17.01
N PRO A 312 -14.50 -9.61 17.61
CA PRO A 312 -13.51 -8.64 17.16
C PRO A 312 -13.03 -8.91 15.73
N GLN A 313 -13.07 -10.16 15.25
CA GLN A 313 -12.72 -10.53 13.87
C GLN A 313 -13.55 -9.79 12.82
N PHE A 314 -14.76 -9.34 13.17
CA PHE A 314 -15.66 -8.67 12.22
C PHE A 314 -15.27 -7.23 11.89
N PHE A 315 -14.43 -6.60 12.71
CA PHE A 315 -14.01 -5.21 12.52
C PHE A 315 -12.51 -4.98 12.77
N ALA A 316 -11.96 -5.54 13.84
CA ALA A 316 -10.59 -5.29 14.27
C ALA A 316 -9.54 -5.91 13.35
N PHE A 317 -9.87 -6.99 12.62
CA PHE A 317 -8.96 -7.59 11.65
C PHE A 317 -8.46 -6.53 10.66
N ARG A 318 -9.40 -5.83 10.01
CA ARG A 318 -9.13 -4.80 9.01
C ARG A 318 -8.42 -3.59 9.62
N TRP A 319 -8.86 -3.17 10.81
CA TRP A 319 -8.25 -2.05 11.54
C TRP A 319 -6.76 -2.27 11.83
N LEU A 320 -6.41 -3.47 12.29
CA LEU A 320 -5.05 -3.81 12.71
C LEU A 320 -4.15 -4.17 11.53
N THR A 321 -4.64 -5.00 10.60
CA THR A 321 -3.85 -5.43 9.42
C THR A 321 -3.51 -4.28 8.51
N LEU A 322 -4.40 -3.29 8.37
CA LEU A 322 -4.23 -2.14 7.49
C LEU A 322 -3.78 -0.87 8.23
N LEU A 323 -3.40 -0.97 9.51
CA LEU A 323 -2.97 0.17 10.32
C LEU A 323 -3.95 1.36 10.23
N LEU A 324 -5.25 1.06 10.29
CA LEU A 324 -6.39 1.99 10.21
C LEU A 324 -6.55 2.75 8.89
N SER A 325 -5.78 2.43 7.84
CA SER A 325 -5.75 3.22 6.60
C SER A 325 -7.09 3.28 5.85
N GLN A 326 -7.97 2.31 6.07
CA GLN A 326 -9.32 2.28 5.51
C GLN A 326 -10.41 2.86 6.42
N GLU A 327 -10.11 3.19 7.69
CA GLU A 327 -11.09 3.84 8.59
C GLU A 327 -11.15 5.35 8.41
N PHE A 328 -10.05 5.93 7.95
CA PHE A 328 -9.83 7.37 7.88
C PHE A 328 -9.47 7.80 6.46
N LEU A 329 -9.64 9.10 6.17
CA LEU A 329 -9.17 9.69 4.91
C LEU A 329 -7.66 9.80 4.95
N LEU A 330 -7.00 9.79 3.79
CA LEU A 330 -5.55 9.77 3.69
C LEU A 330 -4.82 10.82 4.55
N PRO A 331 -5.26 12.11 4.63
CA PRO A 331 -4.62 13.08 5.50
C PRO A 331 -4.63 12.69 6.99
N ASP A 332 -5.72 12.09 7.45
CA ASP A 332 -5.88 11.62 8.82
C ASP A 332 -5.06 10.35 9.06
N VAL A 333 -5.01 9.44 8.08
CA VAL A 333 -4.12 8.26 8.12
C VAL A 333 -2.67 8.69 8.30
N ILE A 334 -2.22 9.65 7.48
CA ILE A 334 -0.86 10.22 7.58
C ILE A 334 -0.62 10.83 8.96
N ARG A 335 -1.59 11.57 9.50
CA ARG A 335 -1.47 12.14 10.85
C ARG A 335 -1.40 11.06 11.92
N ILE A 336 -2.22 10.02 11.86
CA ILE A 336 -2.17 8.89 12.80
C ILE A 336 -0.81 8.20 12.70
N TRP A 337 -0.29 8.04 11.48
CA TRP A 337 0.99 7.39 11.22
C TRP A 337 2.20 8.19 11.71
N ASP A 338 2.12 9.52 11.76
CA ASP A 338 3.13 10.34 12.44
C ASP A 338 3.31 9.89 13.92
N SER A 339 2.20 9.67 14.63
CA SER A 339 2.21 9.16 16.02
C SER A 339 2.61 7.70 16.10
N LEU A 340 2.07 6.87 15.19
CA LEU A 340 2.33 5.44 15.18
C LEU A 340 3.83 5.16 14.96
N PHE A 341 4.46 5.79 13.97
CA PHE A 341 5.88 5.55 13.70
C PHE A 341 6.81 6.14 14.76
N ALA A 342 6.37 7.19 15.45
CA ALA A 342 7.08 7.79 16.57
C ALA A 342 7.08 6.91 17.82
N ASP A 343 6.01 6.14 18.06
CA ASP A 343 5.90 5.30 19.25
C ASP A 343 6.83 4.07 19.18
N GLU A 344 7.56 3.80 20.26
CA GLU A 344 8.49 2.65 20.34
C GLU A 344 7.76 1.30 20.40
N LYS A 345 6.53 1.31 20.92
CA LYS A 345 5.61 0.17 21.01
C LYS A 345 4.40 0.40 20.12
N ARG A 346 4.63 0.94 18.93
CA ARG A 346 3.62 1.34 17.93
C ARG A 346 2.45 0.36 17.77
N PHE A 347 2.70 -0.94 17.77
CA PHE A 347 1.63 -1.93 17.60
C PHE A 347 0.81 -2.15 18.86
N ASP A 348 1.37 -1.98 20.07
CA ASP A 348 0.59 -1.94 21.31
C ASP A 348 -0.22 -0.63 21.39
N PHE A 349 0.40 0.49 21.00
CA PHE A 349 -0.27 1.78 20.88
C PHE A 349 -1.46 1.70 19.92
N LEU A 350 -1.31 1.02 18.78
CA LEU A 350 -2.40 0.77 17.83
C LEU A 350 -3.60 0.04 18.48
N LEU A 351 -3.36 -0.94 19.36
CA LEU A 351 -4.45 -1.63 20.07
C LEU A 351 -5.21 -0.65 20.98
N LEU A 352 -4.49 0.28 21.63
CA LEU A 352 -5.11 1.32 22.45
C LEU A 352 -5.91 2.30 21.59
N VAL A 353 -5.41 2.69 20.41
CA VAL A 353 -6.16 3.52 19.44
C VAL A 353 -7.45 2.82 19.01
N CYS A 354 -7.38 1.52 18.66
CA CYS A 354 -8.58 0.74 18.33
C CYS A 354 -9.59 0.67 19.48
N CYS A 355 -9.12 0.51 20.73
CA CYS A 355 -9.99 0.56 21.90
C CYS A 355 -10.62 1.95 22.08
N ALA A 356 -9.84 3.01 21.93
CA ALA A 356 -10.33 4.39 22.02
C ALA A 356 -11.39 4.69 20.95
N MET A 357 -11.22 4.18 19.72
CA MET A 357 -12.23 4.29 18.66
C MET A 357 -13.57 3.67 19.05
N LEU A 358 -13.57 2.55 19.78
CA LEU A 358 -14.80 1.93 20.31
C LEU A 358 -15.45 2.81 21.38
N THR A 359 -14.64 3.33 22.31
CA THR A 359 -15.11 4.23 23.37
C THR A 359 -15.67 5.55 22.81
N LEU A 360 -15.13 6.06 21.71
CA LEU A 360 -15.63 7.29 21.07
C LEU A 360 -17.04 7.15 20.50
N ILE A 361 -17.44 5.96 20.07
CA ILE A 361 -18.78 5.68 19.53
C ILE A 361 -19.66 4.91 20.54
N ARG A 362 -19.23 4.86 21.80
CA ARG A 362 -19.82 4.06 22.88
C ARG A 362 -21.33 4.22 22.98
N ASP A 363 -21.81 5.46 23.07
CA ASP A 363 -23.24 5.71 23.34
C ASP A 363 -24.11 5.19 22.18
N GLN A 364 -23.65 5.36 20.93
CA GLN A 364 -24.31 4.82 19.74
C GLN A 364 -24.31 3.28 19.75
N LEU A 365 -23.23 2.65 20.22
CA LEU A 365 -23.13 1.19 20.32
C LEU A 365 -24.03 0.60 21.42
N LEU A 366 -24.19 1.31 22.54
CA LEU A 366 -25.06 0.87 23.64
C LEU A 366 -26.54 0.93 23.25
N GLU A 367 -26.94 1.99 22.55
CA GLU A 367 -28.31 2.16 22.04
C GLU A 367 -28.62 1.24 20.85
N GLY A 368 -27.61 0.93 20.02
CA GLY A 368 -27.77 0.19 18.78
C GLY A 368 -28.08 -1.30 18.94
N ASP A 369 -28.69 -1.85 17.89
CA ASP A 369 -28.86 -3.29 17.68
C ASP A 369 -27.65 -3.88 16.94
N PHE A 370 -27.65 -5.20 16.72
CA PHE A 370 -26.53 -5.88 16.03
C PHE A 370 -26.24 -5.26 14.66
N THR A 371 -27.27 -4.96 13.86
CA THR A 371 -27.12 -4.45 12.49
C THR A 371 -26.52 -3.05 12.49
N LEU A 372 -27.04 -2.14 13.33
CA LEU A 372 -26.52 -0.78 13.46
C LEU A 372 -25.09 -0.81 13.97
N ASN A 373 -24.79 -1.61 14.99
CA ASN A 373 -23.45 -1.70 15.57
C ASN A 373 -22.43 -2.26 14.58
N MET A 374 -22.79 -3.30 13.82
CA MET A 374 -21.95 -3.83 12.75
C MET A 374 -21.64 -2.77 11.69
N ARG A 375 -22.64 -2.00 11.27
CA ARG A 375 -22.46 -0.88 10.34
C ARG A 375 -21.57 0.21 10.95
N LEU A 376 -21.82 0.58 12.20
CA LEU A 376 -21.02 1.51 12.99
C LEU A 376 -19.62 0.98 13.31
N LEU A 377 -19.25 -0.26 13.02
CA LEU A 377 -17.88 -0.72 13.20
C LEU A 377 -17.15 -0.84 11.86
N GLN A 378 -17.88 -1.04 10.76
CA GLN A 378 -17.29 -1.29 9.44
C GLN A 378 -17.26 -0.08 8.50
N VAL A 379 -18.09 0.95 8.74
CA VAL A 379 -18.11 2.16 7.88
C VAL A 379 -17.01 3.14 8.32
N ARG A 380 -16.32 3.77 7.35
CA ARG A 380 -15.33 4.85 7.57
C ARG A 380 -15.80 5.81 8.67
N ILE A 381 -14.94 6.07 9.66
CA ILE A 381 -15.27 6.85 10.86
C ILE A 381 -15.71 8.27 10.51
N ILE A 382 -15.18 8.84 9.43
CA ILE A 382 -15.49 10.19 8.97
C ILE A 382 -16.96 10.35 8.54
N ASN A 383 -17.61 9.27 8.10
CA ASN A 383 -19.04 9.27 7.80
C ASN A 383 -19.93 9.27 9.07
N ARG A 384 -19.33 9.07 10.26
CA ARG A 384 -20.05 9.08 11.55
C ARG A 384 -20.10 10.47 12.17
N VAL A 385 -19.10 11.31 11.90
CA VAL A 385 -19.00 12.68 12.42
C VAL A 385 -20.04 13.62 11.78
N GLY A 386 -20.37 13.39 10.50
CA GLY A 386 -21.44 14.11 9.79
C GLY A 386 -22.86 13.83 10.29
N MET A 387 -23.04 12.86 11.21
CA MET A 387 -24.33 12.55 11.84
C MET A 387 -24.47 13.03 13.29
N GLY A 388 -23.51 13.79 13.85
CA GLY A 388 -23.76 14.54 15.10
C GLY A 388 -22.61 14.69 16.10
N GLY A 389 -21.38 15.02 15.69
CA GLY A 389 -20.30 15.28 16.64
C GLY A 389 -19.36 16.40 16.21
N ASN A 390 -19.30 17.48 16.99
CA ASN A 390 -18.40 18.62 16.79
C ASN A 390 -16.93 18.17 16.95
N LEU A 391 -16.10 18.31 15.91
CA LEU A 391 -14.63 18.09 15.92
C LEU A 391 -13.87 19.26 16.61
N GLY A 392 -14.39 19.75 17.73
CA GLY A 392 -13.90 20.96 18.37
C GLY A 392 -12.59 20.83 19.15
N ASN A 393 -12.07 19.63 19.42
CA ASN A 393 -10.86 19.43 20.23
C ASN A 393 -10.10 18.14 19.83
N LEU A 394 -9.29 18.23 18.76
CA LEU A 394 -8.17 17.32 18.50
C LEU A 394 -6.89 18.13 18.39
#